data_AF-A0A6A4QJG0-F1
#
_entry.id   AF-A0A6A4QJG0-F1
#
_cell.length_a   1.000
_cell.length_b   1.000
_cell.length_c   1.000
_cell.angle_alpha   90.00
_cell.angle_beta   90.00
_cell.angle_gamma   90.00
#
_symmetry.space_group_name_H-M   'P 1'
#
loop_
_entity.id
_entity.type
_entity.pdbx_description
1 polymer ?
#
loop_
_entity_poly.entity_id
_entity_poly.type
_entity_poly.pdbx_seq_one_letter_code
_entity_poly.pdbx_strand_id
1 'polypeptide(L)'
;MPLRSGRLDMILMDEQGHIIYVSVLRAAFHEWRHYLVEDRSYLMQNFDVLPNDLEFKYCDHLYRLEFSDSTTACQIDFPDIPLFQYDFKKFSDILSGKFSTHLYIG
;
A
#
# COMPACT_ATOMS: atom_id res chain seq x y z
N MET A 1 -12.20 -16.36 -6.93
CA MET A 1 -11.73 -16.73 -5.58
C MET A 1 -12.61 -16.02 -4.56
N PRO A 2 -13.07 -16.64 -3.46
CA PRO A 2 -13.91 -15.91 -2.52
C PRO A 2 -13.05 -14.89 -1.77
N LEU A 3 -13.51 -13.64 -1.78
CA LEU A 3 -12.94 -12.51 -1.04
C LEU A 3 -12.90 -12.90 0.45
N ARG A 4 -11.72 -13.19 1.01
CA ARG A 4 -11.60 -13.47 2.44
C ARG A 4 -11.99 -12.21 3.20
N SER A 5 -13.12 -12.30 3.90
CA SER A 5 -13.80 -11.19 4.54
C SER A 5 -12.93 -10.48 5.59
N GLY A 6 -12.72 -9.17 5.41
CA GLY A 6 -12.53 -8.23 6.51
C GLY A 6 -11.15 -7.61 6.69
N ARG A 7 -10.20 -7.72 5.78
CA ARG A 7 -8.94 -6.95 5.85
C ARG A 7 -8.97 -5.85 4.79
N LEU A 8 -8.56 -4.63 5.13
CA LEU A 8 -8.32 -3.57 4.16
C LEU A 8 -6.81 -3.54 3.88
N ASP A 9 -6.45 -3.76 2.64
CA ASP A 9 -5.08 -3.73 2.15
C ASP A 9 -4.96 -2.52 1.22
N MET A 10 -3.91 -1.71 1.40
CA MET A 10 -3.70 -0.44 0.68
C MET A 10 -2.24 -0.29 0.28
N ILE A 11 -2.01 0.53 -0.74
CA ILE A 11 -0.70 1.04 -1.12
C ILE A 11 -0.74 2.55 -0.92
N LEU A 12 0.20 3.08 -0.15
CA LEU A 12 0.36 4.53 0.02
C LEU A 12 1.58 5.00 -0.76
N MET A 13 1.52 6.24 -1.26
CA MET A 13 2.59 6.90 -1.98
C MET A 13 2.96 8.21 -1.29
N ASP A 14 4.25 8.50 -1.18
CA ASP A 14 4.75 9.78 -0.69
C ASP A 14 5.09 10.76 -1.83
N GLU A 15 5.53 11.96 -1.48
CA GLU A 15 5.97 13.02 -2.41
C GLU A 15 7.13 12.61 -3.33
N GLN A 16 7.90 11.59 -2.95
CA GLN A 16 9.03 11.07 -3.74
C GLN A 16 8.58 9.96 -4.70
N GLY A 17 7.29 9.59 -4.67
CA GLY A 17 6.74 8.47 -5.43
C GLY A 17 7.11 7.11 -4.83
N HIS A 18 7.66 7.06 -3.62
CA HIS A 18 7.91 5.79 -2.96
C HIS A 18 6.59 5.19 -2.49
N ILE A 19 6.41 3.90 -2.75
CA ILE A 19 5.22 3.17 -2.37
C ILE A 19 5.49 2.25 -1.18
N ILE A 20 4.53 2.17 -0.27
CA ILE A 20 4.57 1.25 0.87
C ILE A 20 3.24 0.51 1.04
N TYR A 21 3.32 -0.77 1.38
CA TYR A 21 2.16 -1.59 1.67
C TYR A 21 1.63 -1.33 3.08
N VAL A 22 0.31 -1.25 3.20
CA VAL A 22 -0.41 -1.02 4.46
C VAL A 22 -1.53 -2.03 4.62
N SER A 23 -1.67 -2.57 5.83
CA SER A 23 -2.80 -3.43 6.20
C SER A 23 -3.55 -2.90 7.41
N VAL A 24 -4.88 -2.96 7.37
CA VAL A 24 -5.76 -2.61 8.49
C VAL A 24 -6.42 -3.86 9.05
N LEU A 25 -6.32 -4.02 10.36
CA LEU A 25 -6.94 -5.14 11.07
C LEU A 25 -8.45 -5.14 10.93
N ARG A 26 -9.01 -6.34 10.96
CA ARG A 26 -10.42 -6.58 10.65
C ARG A 26 -11.41 -5.86 11.56
N ALA A 27 -11.06 -5.67 12.81
CA ALA A 27 -11.91 -4.97 13.77
C ALA A 27 -12.23 -3.53 13.32
N ALA A 28 -11.27 -2.86 12.68
CA ALA A 28 -11.38 -1.47 12.28
C ALA A 28 -11.76 -1.28 10.80
N PHE A 29 -11.92 -2.36 10.03
CA PHE A 29 -12.20 -2.31 8.58
C PHE A 29 -13.38 -1.39 8.23
N HIS A 30 -14.48 -1.49 8.97
CA HIS A 30 -15.70 -0.73 8.67
C HIS A 30 -15.55 0.77 8.89
N GLU A 31 -14.66 1.17 9.81
CA GLU A 31 -14.36 2.57 10.10
C GLU A 31 -13.45 3.14 9.01
N TRP A 32 -12.34 2.46 8.72
CA TRP A 32 -11.32 2.96 7.80
C TRP A 32 -11.74 2.93 6.34
N ARG A 33 -12.52 1.93 5.90
CA ARG A 33 -12.87 1.77 4.47
C ARG A 33 -13.64 2.94 3.84
N HIS A 34 -14.33 3.73 4.67
CA HIS A 34 -15.06 4.91 4.17
C HIS A 34 -14.26 6.20 4.36
N TYR A 35 -13.27 6.18 5.25
CA TYR A 35 -12.43 7.34 5.55
C TYR A 35 -11.23 7.45 4.63
N LEU A 36 -10.63 6.31 4.28
CA LEU A 36 -9.50 6.22 3.36
C LEU A 36 -10.02 6.01 1.94
N VAL A 37 -9.91 7.05 1.14
CA VAL A 37 -10.40 7.11 -0.23
C VAL A 37 -9.18 7.23 -1.14
N GLU A 38 -9.17 6.47 -2.24
CA GLU A 38 -8.13 6.59 -3.27
C GLU A 38 -8.02 8.03 -3.81
N ASP A 39 -6.84 8.39 -4.30
CA ASP A 39 -6.51 9.73 -4.81
C ASP A 39 -6.68 10.88 -3.80
N ARG A 40 -6.60 10.58 -2.50
CA ARG A 40 -6.58 11.58 -1.42
C ARG A 40 -5.31 11.47 -0.59
N SER A 41 -4.85 12.62 -0.07
CA SER A 41 -3.66 12.69 0.78
C SER A 41 -4.04 12.73 2.25
N TYR A 42 -3.22 12.11 3.09
CA TYR A 42 -3.47 11.99 4.52
C TYR A 42 -2.18 12.19 5.32
N LEU A 43 -2.27 12.94 6.42
CA LEU A 43 -1.26 12.92 7.47
C LEU A 43 -1.59 11.75 8.41
N MET A 44 -0.71 10.76 8.47
CA MET A 44 -0.88 9.55 9.27
C MET A 44 0.17 9.46 10.38
N GLN A 45 -0.23 9.02 11.58
CA GLN A 45 0.66 8.88 12.74
C GLN A 45 0.34 7.63 13.55
N ASN A 46 1.28 7.19 14.38
CA ASN A 46 1.11 6.11 15.38
C ASN A 46 0.68 4.75 14.80
N PHE A 47 1.21 4.41 13.62
CA PHE A 47 1.09 3.09 13.01
C PHE A 47 2.30 2.21 13.37
N ASP A 48 2.11 0.90 13.26
CA ASP A 48 3.17 -0.08 13.46
C ASP A 48 3.99 -0.27 12.18
N VAL A 49 5.31 -0.42 12.31
CA VAL A 49 6.23 -0.69 11.20
C VAL A 49 6.75 -2.11 11.34
N LEU A 50 6.44 -2.96 10.37
CA LEU A 50 6.78 -4.38 10.38
C LEU A 50 7.67 -4.72 9.18
N PRO A 51 8.54 -5.75 9.27
CA PRO A 51 9.21 -6.28 8.09
C PRO A 51 8.20 -6.69 7.01
N ASN A 52 8.52 -6.42 5.75
CA ASN A 52 7.74 -6.90 4.61
C ASN A 52 8.23 -8.30 4.20
N ASP A 53 7.93 -9.28 5.05
CA ASP A 53 8.30 -10.70 4.92
C ASP A 53 7.19 -11.56 4.30
N LEU A 54 6.21 -10.91 3.65
CA LEU A 54 5.12 -11.58 2.95
C LEU A 54 5.66 -12.42 1.78
N GLU A 55 5.09 -13.62 1.61
CA GLU A 55 5.39 -14.51 0.48
C GLU A 55 5.10 -13.84 -0.88
N PHE A 56 4.01 -13.05 -0.91
CA PHE A 56 3.65 -12.21 -2.05
C PHE A 56 3.52 -10.76 -1.58
N LYS A 57 4.16 -9.85 -2.31
CA LYS A 57 4.31 -8.44 -1.93
C LYS A 57 3.62 -7.55 -2.96
N TYR A 58 3.17 -6.38 -2.52
CA TYR A 58 2.65 -5.34 -3.42
C TYR A 58 3.72 -4.32 -3.83
N CYS A 59 4.81 -4.24 -3.08
CA CYS A 59 5.98 -3.42 -3.37
C CYS A 59 7.24 -4.07 -2.78
N ASP A 60 8.40 -3.70 -3.30
CA ASP A 60 9.70 -4.21 -2.86
C ASP A 60 10.24 -3.48 -1.60
N HIS A 61 9.45 -2.59 -1.00
CA HIS A 61 9.82 -1.88 0.21
C HIS A 61 10.13 -2.86 1.34
N LEU A 62 11.21 -2.63 2.09
CA LEU A 62 11.70 -3.54 3.15
C LEU A 62 10.72 -3.71 4.32
N TYR A 63 9.88 -2.69 4.52
CA TYR A 63 8.89 -2.63 5.60
C TYR A 63 7.48 -2.46 5.04
N ARG A 64 6.50 -2.83 5.86
CA ARG A 64 5.08 -2.55 5.68
C ARG A 64 4.53 -1.84 6.91
N LEU A 65 3.42 -1.14 6.74
CA LEU A 65 2.70 -0.52 7.84
C LEU A 65 1.51 -1.38 8.25
N GLU A 66 1.21 -1.39 9.55
CA GLU A 66 -0.02 -1.98 10.08
C GLU A 66 -0.76 -0.94 10.91
N PHE A 67 -2.05 -0.78 10.61
CA PHE A 67 -2.90 0.12 11.39
C PHE A 67 -3.33 -0.59 12.66
N SER A 68 -3.12 0.11 13.78
CA SER A 68 -3.53 -0.29 15.11
C SER A 68 -4.56 0.68 15.67
N ASP A 69 -5.09 0.37 16.86
CA ASP A 69 -6.07 1.23 17.53
C ASP A 69 -5.52 2.62 17.88
N SER A 70 -4.18 2.80 17.90
CA SER A 70 -3.54 4.11 18.10
C SER A 70 -3.33 4.91 16.83
N THR A 71 -3.49 4.29 15.65
CA THR A 71 -3.23 4.94 14.37
C THR A 71 -4.22 6.07 14.14
N THR A 72 -3.70 7.24 13.78
CA THR A 72 -4.51 8.39 13.37
C THR A 72 -4.26 8.70 11.90
N ALA A 73 -5.30 9.11 11.19
CA ALA A 73 -5.17 9.68 9.86
C ALA A 73 -6.05 10.92 9.78
N CYS A 74 -5.50 11.99 9.22
CA CYS A 74 -6.22 13.22 8.93
C CYS A 74 -6.07 13.53 7.44
N GLN A 75 -7.18 13.62 6.72
CA GLN A 75 -7.13 14.03 5.32
C GLN A 75 -6.59 15.46 5.20
N ILE A 76 -5.62 15.66 4.32
CA ILE A 76 -5.02 16.94 4.02
C ILE A 76 -4.95 17.14 2.50
N ASP A 77 -4.86 18.39 2.06
CA ASP A 77 -4.48 18.68 0.68
C ASP A 77 -2.96 18.77 0.62
N PHE A 78 -2.34 17.87 -0.15
CA PHE A 78 -0.89 17.80 -0.28
C PHE A 78 -0.54 17.48 -1.73
N PRO A 79 -0.48 18.51 -2.59
CA PRO A 79 -0.39 18.36 -4.05
C PRO A 79 0.97 17.89 -4.55
N ASP A 80 1.98 17.85 -3.68
CA ASP A 80 3.33 17.41 -4.03
C ASP A 80 3.43 15.88 -4.18
N ILE A 81 2.43 15.12 -3.69
CA ILE A 81 2.33 13.67 -3.96
C ILE A 81 1.95 13.45 -5.42
N PRO A 82 2.77 12.71 -6.20
CA PRO A 82 2.41 12.35 -7.56
C PRO A 82 1.12 11.54 -7.61
N LEU A 83 0.27 11.78 -8.62
CA LEU A 83 -0.97 11.02 -8.80
C LEU A 83 -0.69 9.55 -9.20
N PHE A 84 0.39 9.32 -9.94
CA PHE A 84 0.79 7.99 -10.41
C PHE A 84 2.30 7.81 -10.38
N GLN A 85 2.73 6.59 -10.09
CA GLN A 85 4.11 6.12 -10.21
C GLN A 85 4.11 4.76 -10.91
N TYR A 86 4.85 4.64 -12.01
CA TYR A 86 4.92 3.40 -12.79
C TYR A 86 6.37 2.94 -12.96
N ASP A 87 6.61 1.66 -12.73
CA ASP A 87 7.85 0.98 -13.08
C ASP A 87 7.61 0.07 -14.29
N PHE A 88 7.65 0.66 -15.48
CA PHE A 88 7.41 -0.07 -16.73
C PHE A 88 8.53 -1.07 -17.02
N LYS A 89 8.16 -2.33 -17.28
CA LYS A 89 9.08 -3.37 -17.75
C LYS A 89 9.07 -3.46 -19.27
N LYS A 90 10.25 -3.69 -19.87
CA LYS A 90 10.34 -3.95 -21.30
C LYS A 90 9.71 -5.31 -21.61
N PHE A 91 9.07 -5.43 -22.77
CA PHE A 91 8.55 -6.72 -23.23
C PHE A 91 9.64 -7.79 -23.30
N SER A 92 10.87 -7.44 -23.67
CA SER A 92 12.01 -8.37 -23.66
C SER A 92 12.33 -8.93 -22.28
N ASP A 93 12.18 -8.12 -21.23
CA ASP A 93 12.44 -8.53 -19.85
C ASP A 93 11.31 -9.44 -19.36
N ILE A 94 10.06 -9.15 -19.72
CA ILE A 94 8.90 -10.01 -19.46
C ILE A 94 9.08 -11.38 -20.15
N LEU A 95 9.39 -11.39 -21.45
CA LEU A 95 9.58 -12.63 -22.23
C LEU A 95 10.76 -13.48 -21.73
N SER A 96 11.78 -12.85 -21.13
CA SER A 96 12.94 -13.53 -20.56
C SER A 96 12.82 -13.86 -19.07
N GLY A 97 11.66 -13.58 -18.45
CA GLY A 97 11.44 -13.85 -17.03
C GLY A 97 12.21 -12.94 -16.07
N LYS A 98 12.72 -11.79 -16.55
CA LYS A 98 13.49 -10.82 -15.76
C LYS A 98 12.59 -9.83 -15.03
N PHE A 99 11.75 -10.34 -14.14
CA PHE A 99 10.89 -9.53 -13.29
C PHE A 99 10.65 -10.22 -11.93
N SER A 100 10.25 -9.45 -10.91
CA SER A 100 9.94 -9.97 -9.59
C SER A 100 8.68 -10.85 -9.66
N THR A 101 8.84 -12.15 -9.47
CA THR A 101 7.73 -13.13 -9.51
C THR A 101 6.86 -13.13 -8.25
N HIS A 102 7.37 -12.54 -7.17
CA HIS A 102 6.69 -12.44 -5.88
C HIS A 102 5.93 -11.11 -5.72
N LEU A 103 6.01 -10.22 -6.72
CA LEU A 103 5.28 -8.95 -6.72
C LEU A 103 3.91 -9.16 -7.37
N TYR A 104 2.84 -8.76 -6.69
CA TYR A 104 1.52 -8.69 -7.28
C TYR A 104 1.53 -7.62 -8.39
N ILE A 105 1.21 -8.04 -9.61
CA ILE A 105 0.94 -7.14 -10.73
C ILE A 105 -0.55 -6.79 -10.64
N GLY A 106 -0.86 -5.61 -10.11
CA GLY A 106 -2.21 -5.02 -10.09
C GLY A 106 -2.62 -4.48 -11.45
#